data_AF-A0A651FXT1-F1
#
_entry.id   AF-A0A651FXT1-F1
#
_cell.length_a   1.000
_cell.length_b   1.000
_cell.length_c   1.000
_cell.angle_alpha   90.00
_cell.angle_beta   90.00
_cell.angle_gamma   90.00
#
_symmetry.space_group_name_H-M   'P 1'
#
loop_
_entity.id
_entity.type
_entity.pdbx_description
1 polymer ?
#
loop_
_entity_poly.entity_id
_entity_poly.type
_entity_poly.pdbx_seq_one_letter_code
_entity_poly.pdbx_strand_id
1 'polypeptide(L)'
;MNSENHKISEKLDSLFQKTALKRPGKQLLSTVVRGDGSFRWSAATGTTEDGTPANDNTPFFIASIDKLINAALLIQLIEDGTVQLDSP
;
A
#
# COMPACT_ATOMS: atom_id res chain seq x y z
N MET A 1 17.34 13.59 -4.91
CA MET A 1 15.91 13.92 -4.74
C MET A 1 15.75 15.42 -4.96
N ASN A 2 14.82 15.89 -5.79
CA ASN A 2 14.65 17.34 -6.03
C ASN A 2 14.00 18.02 -4.80
N SER A 3 14.09 19.34 -4.71
CA SER A 3 13.57 20.12 -3.56
C SER A 3 12.07 19.92 -3.33
N GLU A 4 11.30 19.68 -4.39
CA GLU A 4 9.87 19.40 -4.32
C GLU A 4 9.60 18.07 -3.62
N ASN A 5 10.23 16.98 -4.07
CA ASN A 5 10.06 15.64 -3.47
C ASN A 5 10.43 15.64 -1.99
N HIS A 6 11.46 16.40 -1.60
CA HIS A 6 11.82 16.55 -0.19
C HIS A 6 10.69 17.18 0.64
N LYS A 7 10.11 18.30 0.18
CA LYS A 7 8.96 18.94 0.83
C LYS A 7 7.74 18.02 0.90
N ILE A 8 7.51 17.20 -0.13
CA ILE A 8 6.43 16.21 -0.15
C ILE A 8 6.67 15.14 0.91
N SER A 9 7.89 14.57 0.99
CA SER A 9 8.26 13.58 2.01
C SER A 9 8.08 14.12 3.42
N GLU A 10 8.56 15.33 3.73
CA GLU A 10 8.38 15.95 5.06
C GLU A 10 6.90 16.10 5.43
N LYS A 11 6.06 16.47 4.46
CA LYS A 11 4.61 16.58 4.67
C LYS A 11 3.96 15.22 4.91
N LEU A 12 4.36 14.19 4.15
CA LEU A 12 3.89 12.83 4.32
C LEU A 12 4.31 12.26 5.69
N ASP A 13 5.55 12.49 6.11
CA ASP A 13 6.04 12.10 7.43
C ASP A 13 5.21 12.76 8.54
N SER A 14 4.97 14.08 8.45
CA SER A 14 4.13 14.79 9.42
C SER A 14 2.70 14.21 9.51
N LEU A 15 2.08 13.90 8.36
CA LEU A 15 0.74 13.30 8.31
C LEU A 15 0.73 11.87 8.87
N PHE A 16 1.73 11.08 8.53
CA PHE A 16 1.89 9.72 9.01
C PHE A 16 2.03 9.70 10.54
N GLN A 17 2.93 10.52 11.10
CA GLN A 17 3.14 10.61 12.55
C GLN A 17 1.87 11.09 13.27
N LYS A 18 1.18 12.11 12.75
CA LYS A 18 -0.11 12.57 13.31
C LYS A 18 -1.17 11.47 13.29
N THR A 19 -1.17 10.59 12.29
CA THR A 19 -2.13 9.48 12.18
C THR A 19 -1.77 8.34 13.12
N ALA A 20 -0.48 8.00 13.22
CA ALA A 20 0.03 6.99 14.14
C ALA A 20 -0.29 7.33 15.60
N LEU A 21 -0.09 8.59 16.01
CA LEU A 21 -0.38 9.06 17.36
C LEU A 21 -1.86 8.91 17.77
N LYS A 22 -2.79 8.94 16.80
CA LYS A 22 -4.23 8.75 17.04
C LYS A 22 -4.62 7.27 17.18
N ARG A 23 -3.72 6.34 16.87
CA ARG A 23 -3.99 4.89 16.83
C ARG A 23 -2.88 4.13 17.58
N PRO A 24 -2.68 4.37 18.88
CA PRO A 24 -1.62 3.72 19.64
C PRO A 24 -1.81 2.19 19.63
N GLY A 25 -0.68 1.46 19.54
CA GLY A 25 -0.68 0.00 19.54
C GLY A 25 -1.21 -0.66 18.26
N LYS A 26 -1.47 0.11 17.19
CA LYS A 26 -1.83 -0.44 15.88
C LYS A 26 -0.64 -0.34 14.92
N GLN A 27 -0.49 -1.35 14.07
CA GLN A 27 0.39 -1.26 12.92
C GLN A 27 -0.20 -0.29 11.91
N LEU A 28 0.64 0.57 11.36
CA LEU A 28 0.29 1.48 10.28
C LEU A 28 1.40 1.45 9.24
N LEU A 29 1.02 1.17 8.00
CA LEU A 29 1.89 1.19 6.85
C LEU A 29 1.27 2.10 5.80
N SER A 30 2.09 2.89 5.12
CA SER A 30 1.64 3.72 4.01
C SER A 30 2.75 3.85 2.98
N THR A 31 2.36 3.79 1.70
CA THR A 31 3.27 4.02 0.58
C THR A 31 2.57 4.94 -0.42
N VAL A 32 3.31 5.92 -0.92
CA VAL A 32 2.87 6.84 -1.97
C VAL A 32 3.87 6.73 -3.12
N VAL A 33 3.35 6.47 -4.32
CA VAL A 33 4.15 6.35 -5.54
C VAL A 33 3.54 7.24 -6.61
N ARG A 34 4.37 7.97 -7.36
CA ARG A 34 3.90 8.68 -8.56
C ARG A 34 3.73 7.66 -9.68
N GLY A 35 2.69 7.79 -10.52
CA GLY A 35 2.39 6.82 -11.58
C GLY A 35 3.53 6.58 -12.59
N ASP A 36 4.47 7.52 -12.71
CA ASP A 36 5.67 7.42 -13.55
C ASP A 36 6.91 6.82 -12.83
N GLY A 37 6.79 6.47 -11.54
CA GLY A 37 7.88 5.92 -10.72
C GLY A 37 8.94 6.93 -10.26
N SER A 38 8.85 8.21 -10.64
CA SER A 38 9.86 9.23 -10.30
C SER A 38 9.90 9.63 -8.81
N PHE A 39 8.90 9.18 -8.03
CA PHE A 39 8.81 9.41 -6.60
C PHE A 39 8.20 8.19 -5.91
N ARG A 40 8.84 7.76 -4.82
CA ARG A 40 8.34 6.77 -3.86
C ARG A 40 8.63 7.26 -2.45
N TRP A 41 7.64 7.17 -1.59
CA TRP A 41 7.77 7.35 -0.15
C TRP A 41 7.04 6.20 0.53
N SER A 42 7.64 5.66 1.59
CA SER A 42 7.07 4.58 2.40
C SER A 42 7.36 4.85 3.86
N ALA A 43 6.39 4.57 4.73
CA ALA A 43 6.55 4.65 6.17
C ALA A 43 5.78 3.51 6.85
N ALA A 44 6.32 3.04 7.96
CA ALA A 44 5.74 2.01 8.79
C ALA A 44 5.98 2.32 10.27
N THR A 45 5.04 1.91 11.12
CA THR A 45 5.18 1.97 12.58
C THR A 45 4.27 0.94 13.24
N GLY A 46 4.52 0.71 14.53
CA GLY A 46 3.88 -0.32 15.31
C GLY A 46 4.72 -1.60 15.38
N THR A 47 4.12 -2.62 15.99
CA THR A 47 4.77 -3.91 16.27
C THR A 47 3.97 -5.01 15.58
N THR A 48 4.68 -5.91 14.90
CA THR A 48 4.14 -7.13 14.30
C THR A 48 3.60 -8.11 15.36
N GLU A 49 2.94 -9.17 14.92
CA GLU A 49 2.44 -10.22 15.82
C GLU A 49 3.57 -10.95 16.57
N ASP A 50 4.74 -11.11 15.93
CA ASP A 50 5.93 -11.73 16.53
C ASP A 50 6.75 -10.78 17.42
N GLY A 51 6.25 -9.57 17.67
CA GLY A 51 6.90 -8.60 18.56
C GLY A 51 8.00 -7.76 17.92
N THR A 52 8.24 -7.89 16.61
CA THR A 52 9.25 -7.11 15.89
C THR A 52 8.71 -5.75 15.42
N PRO A 53 9.56 -4.71 15.26
CA PRO A 53 9.11 -3.44 14.68
C PRO A 53 8.63 -3.62 13.23
N ALA A 54 7.45 -3.09 12.92
CA ALA A 54 6.93 -3.10 11.56
C ALA A 54 7.80 -2.23 10.63
N ASN A 55 8.01 -2.68 9.41
CA ASN A 55 8.70 -1.97 8.35
C ASN A 55 7.86 -1.97 7.06
N ASP A 56 8.34 -1.33 5.99
CA ASP A 56 7.60 -1.19 4.74
C ASP A 56 7.39 -2.50 3.96
N ASN A 57 8.03 -3.59 4.39
CA ASN A 57 7.87 -4.95 3.84
C ASN A 57 7.09 -5.89 4.77
N THR A 58 6.62 -5.41 5.92
CA THR A 58 5.84 -6.24 6.86
C THR A 58 4.54 -6.73 6.18
N PRO A 59 4.33 -8.05 6.06
CA PRO A 59 3.07 -8.59 5.56
C PRO A 59 1.90 -8.25 6.47
N PHE A 60 0.73 -8.00 5.91
CA PHE A 60 -0.50 -7.76 6.66
C PHE A 60 -1.71 -8.34 5.93
N PHE A 61 -2.78 -8.61 6.69
CA PHE A 61 -4.04 -9.09 6.12
C PHE A 61 -4.71 -7.98 5.31
N ILE A 62 -4.84 -8.17 4.00
CA ILE A 62 -5.30 -7.14 3.07
C ILE A 62 -6.83 -7.03 2.95
N ALA A 63 -7.58 -8.00 3.50
CA ALA A 63 -9.03 -8.08 3.41
C ALA A 63 -9.53 -7.81 1.97
N SER A 64 -10.56 -6.98 1.80
CA SER A 64 -11.23 -6.71 0.52
C SER A 64 -10.38 -6.06 -0.59
N ILE A 65 -9.09 -5.80 -0.36
CA ILE A 65 -8.14 -5.46 -1.44
C ILE A 65 -7.97 -6.66 -2.40
N ASP A 66 -8.12 -7.89 -1.90
CA ASP A 66 -8.05 -9.13 -2.67
C ASP A 66 -8.96 -9.15 -3.90
N LYS A 67 -10.13 -8.52 -3.82
CA LYS A 67 -11.11 -8.43 -4.92
C LYS A 67 -10.55 -7.75 -6.16
N LEU A 68 -9.73 -6.72 -5.98
CA LEU A 68 -9.09 -6.04 -7.10
C LEU A 68 -8.09 -6.97 -7.79
N ILE A 69 -7.35 -7.76 -7.02
CA ILE A 69 -6.42 -8.77 -7.55
C ILE A 69 -7.20 -9.83 -8.34
N ASN A 70 -8.29 -10.35 -7.78
CA ASN A 70 -9.14 -11.33 -8.46
C ASN A 70 -9.76 -10.76 -9.75
N ALA A 71 -10.22 -9.51 -9.73
CA ALA A 71 -10.76 -8.85 -10.92
C ALA A 71 -9.70 -8.67 -12.01
N ALA A 72 -8.48 -8.27 -11.64
CA ALA A 72 -7.38 -8.15 -12.59
C ALA A 72 -7.01 -9.51 -13.22
N LEU A 73 -6.97 -10.59 -12.41
CA LEU A 73 -6.75 -11.94 -12.92
C LEU A 73 -7.87 -12.39 -13.85
N LEU A 74 -9.13 -12.12 -13.52
CA LEU A 74 -10.26 -12.43 -14.39
C LEU A 74 -10.16 -11.70 -15.74
N ILE A 75 -9.79 -10.41 -15.73
CA ILE A 75 -9.58 -9.65 -16.97
C ILE A 75 -8.46 -10.26 -17.81
N GLN A 76 -7.34 -10.69 -17.21
CA GLN A 76 -6.27 -11.39 -17.94
C GLN A 76 -6.78 -12.68 -18.59
N LEU A 77 -7.59 -13.47 -17.88
CA LEU A 77 -8.18 -14.70 -18.43
C LEU A 77 -9.14 -14.41 -19.60
N ILE A 78 -9.85 -13.28 -19.57
CA ILE A 78 -10.70 -12.82 -20.67
C ILE A 78 -9.85 -12.40 -21.88
N GLU A 79 -8.77 -11.64 -21.64
CA GLU A 79 -7.82 -11.21 -22.68
C GLU A 79 -7.16 -12.42 -23.36
N ASP A 80 -6.85 -13.47 -22.60
CA ASP A 80 -6.33 -14.74 -23.10
C ASP A 80 -7.39 -15.60 -23.82
N GLY A 81 -8.65 -15.18 -23.82
CA GLY A 81 -9.77 -15.92 -24.41
C GLY A 81 -10.16 -17.20 -23.65
N THR A 82 -9.65 -17.39 -22.43
CA THR A 82 -9.89 -18.58 -21.61
C THR A 82 -11.21 -18.50 -20.83
N VAL A 83 -11.71 -17.29 -20.59
CA VAL A 83 -12.99 -17.02 -19.93
C VAL A 83 -13.79 -16.03 -20.78
N GLN A 84 -15.10 -16.25 -20.89
CA GLN A 84 -16.04 -15.29 -21.48
C GLN A 84 -16.87 -14.68 -20.36
N LEU A 85 -16.79 -13.36 -20.18
CA LEU A 85 -17.41 -12.68 -19.04
C LEU A 85 -18.93 -12.83 -19.00
N ASP A 86 -19.57 -12.87 -20.17
CA ASP A 86 -21.03 -13.01 -20.30
C ASP A 86 -21.50 -14.47 -20.33
N SER A 87 -20.58 -15.43 -20.22
CA SER A 87 -20.96 -16.83 -20.05
C SER A 87 -21.58 -17.03 -18.65
N PRO A 88 -22.65 -17.84 -18.54
CA PRO A 88 -23.35 -18.09 -17.29
C PRO A 88 -22.46 -18.77 -16.23
#